data_AF-A0A7V3L577-F1
#
_entry.id   AF-A0A7V3L577-F1
#
_cell.length_a   1.000
_cell.length_b   1.000
_cell.length_c   1.000
_cell.angle_alpha   90.00
_cell.angle_beta   90.00
_cell.angle_gamma   90.00
#
_symmetry.space_group_name_H-M   'P 1'
#
loop_
_entity.id
_entity.type
_entity.pdbx_description
1 polymer ?
#
loop_
_entity_poly.entity_id
_entity_poly.type
_entity_poly.pdbx_seq_one_letter_code
_entity_poly.pdbx_strand_id
1 'polypeptide(L)' 'GRSCTPTTPVGPCMVSSEGACAAAYKYGSIE' A
#
# COMPACT_ATOMS: atom_id res chain seq x y z
N GLY A 1 -3.56 -7.94 -2.79
CA GLY A 1 -4.06 -7.09 -1.69
C GLY A 1 -5.09 -6.10 -2.16
N ARG A 2 -6.32 -6.54 -2.50
CA ARG A 2 -7.40 -5.63 -2.91
C ARG A 2 -8.10 -4.92 -1.73
N SER A 3 -8.15 -5.56 -0.55
CA SER A 3 -8.71 -4.95 0.67
C SER A 3 -7.73 -4.09 1.47
N CYS A 4 -6.43 -4.21 1.18
CA CYS A 4 -5.42 -3.41 1.85
C CYS A 4 -5.22 -2.14 1.01
N THR A 5 -5.68 -1.00 1.51
CA THR A 5 -5.57 0.32 0.85
C THR A 5 -5.07 1.35 1.87
N PRO A 6 -4.62 2.55 1.44
CA PRO A 6 -4.24 3.61 2.39
C PRO A 6 -5.38 4.02 3.33
N THR A 7 -6.63 3.90 2.89
CA THR A 7 -7.83 4.20 3.70
C THR A 7 -8.23 3.05 4.62
N THR A 8 -7.89 1.80 4.24
CA THR A 8 -8.14 0.58 5.02
C THR A 8 -6.86 -0.25 5.17
N PRO A 9 -5.87 0.23 5.95
CA PRO A 9 -4.62 -0.47 6.09
C PRO A 9 -4.79 -1.70 6.99
N VAL A 10 -4.29 -2.85 6.54
CA VAL A 10 -4.32 -4.10 7.32
C VAL A 10 -3.09 -4.23 8.23
N GLY A 11 -2.04 -3.45 7.98
CA GLY A 11 -0.81 -3.50 8.75
C GLY A 11 0.23 -2.45 8.35
N PRO A 12 1.41 -2.45 8.99
CA PRO A 12 2.41 -1.39 8.86
C PRO A 12 2.96 -1.24 7.43
N CYS A 13 2.92 -2.34 6.65
CA CYS A 13 3.32 -2.35 5.24
C CYS A 13 2.49 -1.39 4.35
N MET A 14 1.25 -1.05 4.74
CA MET A 14 0.36 -0.11 4.04
C MET A 14 0.20 1.22 4.77
N VAL A 15 0.39 1.25 6.10
CA VAL A 15 0.35 2.50 6.90
C VAL A 15 1.58 3.37 6.64
N SER A 16 2.75 2.75 6.51
CA SER A 16 3.99 3.49 6.26
C SER A 16 4.08 3.90 4.80
N SER A 17 4.41 5.16 4.54
CA SER A 17 4.73 5.68 3.21
C SER A 17 5.94 4.98 2.56
N GLU A 18 6.83 4.41 3.39
CA GLU A 18 7.97 3.59 2.96
C GLU A 18 7.66 2.10 2.95
N GLY A 19 6.43 1.71 3.34
CA GLY A 19 6.01 0.33 3.38
C GLY A 19 5.87 -0.26 1.97
N ALA A 20 6.30 -1.50 1.79
CA ALA A 20 6.27 -2.17 0.48
C ALA A 20 4.87 -2.20 -0.15
N CYS A 21 3.81 -2.28 0.68
CA CYS A 21 2.42 -2.32 0.21
C CYS A 21 1.94 -0.93 -0.22
N ALA A 22 2.32 0.12 0.51
CA ALA A 22 2.04 1.50 0.12
C ALA A 22 2.83 1.88 -1.15
N ALA A 23 4.09 1.49 -1.24
CA ALA A 23 4.91 1.68 -2.44
C ALA A 23 4.33 0.92 -3.64
N ALA A 24 3.93 -0.34 -3.47
CA ALA A 24 3.27 -1.11 -4.53
C ALA A 24 1.91 -0.51 -4.93
N TYR A 25 1.13 0.03 -3.99
CA TYR A 25 -0.14 0.70 -4.31
C TYR A 25 0.06 2.01 -5.07
N LYS A 26 1.06 2.81 -4.66
CA LYS A 26 1.35 4.14 -5.23
C LYS A 26 2.10 4.08 -6.56
N TYR A 27 3.06 3.16 -6.68
CA TYR A 27 3.96 3.06 -7.84
C TYR A 27 3.69 1.82 -8.69
N GLY A 28 3.13 0.74 -8.17
CA GLY A 28 2.77 -0.44 -8.98
C GLY A 28 1.53 -0.26 -9.86
N SER A 29 0.99 0.97 -9.92
CA SER A 29 -0.03 1.38 -10.90
C SER A 29 0.58 2.12 -12.10
N ILE A 30 1.91 2.28 -12.14
CA ILE A 30 2.63 2.52 -13.40
C ILE A 30 2.91 1.14 -14.01
N GLU A 31 2.66 1.03 -15.30
CA GLU A 31 2.51 -0.22 -16.07
C GLU A 31 3.73 -1.14 -16.02
#